data_AF-A0AAJ6P8M5-F1
#
_entry.id   AF-A0AAJ6P8M5-F1
#
_cell.length_a   1.000
_cell.length_b   1.000
_cell.length_c   1.000
_cell.angle_alpha   90.00
_cell.angle_beta   90.00
_cell.angle_gamma   90.00
#
_symmetry.space_group_name_H-M   'P 1'
#
loop_
_entity.id
_entity.type
_entity.pdbx_description
1 polymer ?
#
loop_
_entity_poly.entity_id
_entity_poly.type
_entity_poly.pdbx_seq_one_letter_code
_entity_poly.pdbx_strand_id
1 'polypeptide(L)'
;MQNTNRRLTPLNIDQDINSFHGLQTISDYQTSRDDASKSKIDASYEAMLNAQKAEVEKLTLYRAASDAARLAEWEFHNAVLAMKEVVRGQYGSDSNQAQAVGLKKKSERKRPSRKKLVEAMS
;
A
#
# COMPACT_ATOMS: atom_id res chain seq x y z
N MET A 1 -22.25 9.80 23.61
CA MET A 1 -21.67 8.58 23.01
C MET A 1 -20.20 8.85 22.71
N GLN A 2 -19.30 7.93 23.07
CA GLN A 2 -17.87 8.07 22.80
C GLN A 2 -17.58 7.73 21.33
N ASN A 3 -16.68 8.48 20.68
CA ASN A 3 -16.30 8.24 19.29
C ASN A 3 -15.19 7.19 19.21
N THR A 4 -15.57 5.95 18.91
CA THR A 4 -14.66 4.79 18.81
C THR A 4 -14.03 4.62 17.44
N ASN A 5 -14.33 5.50 16.47
CA ASN A 5 -13.73 5.43 15.13
C ASN A 5 -12.31 5.97 15.09
N ARG A 6 -11.88 6.68 16.14
CA ARG A 6 -10.52 7.23 16.26
C ARG A 6 -9.73 6.44 17.28
N ARG A 7 -8.46 6.18 16.97
CA ARG A 7 -7.52 5.62 17.93
C ARG A 7 -7.35 6.60 19.09
N LEU A 8 -7.27 6.06 20.31
CA LEU A 8 -6.83 6.84 21.46
C LEU A 8 -5.40 7.34 21.23
N THR A 9 -5.09 8.50 21.80
CA THR A 9 -3.72 9.02 21.76
C THR A 9 -2.81 8.08 22.54
N PRO A 10 -1.53 7.92 22.13
CA PRO A 10 -0.58 7.11 22.89
C PRO A 10 -0.50 7.55 24.35
N LEU A 11 -0.51 8.86 24.61
CA LEU A 11 -0.50 9.42 25.95
C LEU A 11 -1.63 8.91 26.84
N ASN A 12 -2.86 8.81 26.31
CA ASN A 12 -4.00 8.34 27.10
C ASN A 12 -3.85 6.84 27.42
N ILE A 13 -3.43 6.04 26.44
CA ILE A 13 -3.17 4.61 26.65
C ILE A 13 -2.07 4.40 27.70
N ASP A 14 -0.98 5.16 27.64
CA ASP A 14 0.12 5.06 28.59
C ASP A 14 -0.33 5.45 30.01
N GLN A 15 -1.16 6.49 30.13
CA GLN A 15 -1.76 6.88 31.40
C GLN A 15 -2.70 5.80 31.97
N ASP A 16 -3.51 5.18 31.12
CA ASP A 16 -4.41 4.09 31.51
C ASP A 16 -3.61 2.86 31.97
N ILE A 17 -2.55 2.49 31.24
CA ILE A 17 -1.65 1.39 31.59
C ILE A 17 -0.96 1.65 32.93
N ASN A 18 -0.44 2.86 33.14
CA ASN A 18 0.18 3.23 34.43
C ASN A 18 -0.82 3.16 35.58
N SER A 19 -2.06 3.61 35.37
CA SER A 19 -3.13 3.53 36.35
C SER A 19 -3.49 2.09 36.68
N PHE A 20 -3.57 1.23 35.65
CA PHE A 20 -3.78 -0.20 35.81
C PHE A 20 -2.65 -0.89 36.57
N HIS A 21 -1.39 -0.56 36.29
CA HIS A 21 -0.25 -1.07 37.07
C HIS A 21 -0.28 -0.59 38.53
N GLY A 22 -0.69 0.66 38.79
CA GLY A 22 -0.93 1.16 40.13
C GLY A 22 -2.00 0.35 40.87
N LEU A 23 -3.10 -0.01 40.20
CA LEU A 23 -4.16 -0.85 40.77
C LEU A 23 -3.65 -2.22 41.26
N GLN A 24 -2.61 -2.79 40.62
CA GLN A 24 -2.03 -4.07 41.03
C GLN A 24 -1.36 -4.01 42.41
N THR A 25 -1.02 -2.82 42.91
CA THR A 25 -0.46 -2.62 44.25
C THR A 25 -1.52 -2.65 45.35
N ILE A 26 -2.81 -2.50 44.99
CA ILE A 26 -3.95 -2.50 45.91
C ILE A 26 -4.49 -3.93 45.99
N SER A 27 -4.10 -4.67 47.02
CA SER A 27 -4.45 -6.10 47.18
C SER A 27 -5.90 -6.33 47.59
N ASP A 28 -6.53 -5.36 48.24
CA ASP A 28 -7.89 -5.41 48.78
C ASP A 28 -8.94 -4.71 47.90
N TYR A 29 -8.56 -4.33 46.67
CA TYR A 29 -9.49 -3.71 45.73
C TYR A 29 -10.66 -4.63 45.40
N GLN A 30 -11.87 -4.20 45.77
CA GLN A 30 -13.14 -4.86 45.49
C GLN A 30 -14.16 -3.82 45.06
N THR A 31 -15.01 -4.17 44.09
CA THR A 31 -16.10 -3.30 43.65
C THR A 31 -17.35 -4.12 43.38
N SER A 32 -18.53 -3.51 43.57
CA SER A 32 -19.82 -4.08 43.17
C SER A 32 -20.12 -3.92 41.68
N ARG A 33 -19.24 -3.24 40.94
CA ARG A 33 -19.39 -2.92 39.53
C ARG A 33 -18.61 -3.91 38.68
N ASP A 34 -19.32 -4.77 37.96
CA ASP A 34 -18.72 -5.81 37.11
C ASP A 34 -17.77 -5.25 36.05
N ASP A 35 -18.09 -4.06 35.51
CA ASP A 35 -17.29 -3.36 34.51
C ASP A 35 -15.95 -2.83 35.04
N ALA A 36 -15.88 -2.54 36.35
CA ALA A 36 -14.67 -2.10 37.05
C ALA A 36 -14.01 -3.23 37.87
N SER A 37 -14.44 -4.48 37.67
CA SER A 37 -13.82 -5.62 38.35
C SER A 37 -12.40 -5.85 37.85
N LYS A 38 -11.50 -6.28 38.75
CA LYS A 38 -10.09 -6.58 38.41
C LYS A 38 -9.97 -7.52 37.22
N SER A 39 -10.73 -8.62 37.26
CA SER A 39 -10.76 -9.60 36.16
C SER A 39 -11.19 -9.01 34.82
N LYS A 40 -12.16 -8.08 34.81
CA LYS A 40 -12.61 -7.45 33.57
C LYS A 40 -11.55 -6.50 33.00
N ILE A 41 -10.90 -5.73 33.87
CA ILE A 41 -9.83 -4.82 33.48
C ILE A 41 -8.63 -5.63 32.94
N ASP A 42 -8.19 -6.67 33.65
CA ASP A 42 -7.12 -7.58 33.21
C ASP A 42 -7.44 -8.17 31.81
N ALA A 43 -8.66 -8.70 31.63
CA ALA A 43 -9.09 -9.25 30.35
C ALA A 43 -9.11 -8.20 29.22
N SER A 44 -9.51 -6.96 29.53
CA SER A 44 -9.53 -5.88 28.53
C SER A 44 -8.12 -5.43 28.13
N TYR A 45 -7.18 -5.41 29.07
CA TYR A 45 -5.77 -5.11 28.82
C TYR A 45 -5.12 -6.17 27.93
N GLU A 46 -5.32 -7.45 28.25
CA GLU A 46 -4.83 -8.56 27.41
C GLU A 46 -5.46 -8.55 26.01
N ALA A 47 -6.77 -8.28 25.92
CA ALA A 47 -7.45 -8.16 24.63
C ALA A 47 -6.88 -7.01 23.79
N MET A 48 -6.58 -5.87 24.41
CA MET A 48 -5.95 -4.72 23.74
C MET A 48 -4.58 -5.10 23.18
N LEU A 49 -3.71 -5.71 23.99
CA LEU A 49 -2.36 -6.11 23.55
C LEU A 49 -2.41 -7.11 22.39
N ASN A 50 -3.28 -8.12 22.49
CA ASN A 50 -3.46 -9.11 21.44
C ASN A 50 -3.97 -8.49 20.13
N ALA A 51 -4.92 -7.55 20.21
CA ALA A 51 -5.43 -6.85 19.05
C ALA A 51 -4.35 -5.96 18.39
N GLN A 52 -3.57 -5.22 19.18
CA GLN A 52 -2.47 -4.39 18.67
C GLN A 52 -1.37 -5.24 18.01
N LYS A 53 -1.03 -6.39 18.59
CA LYS A 53 -0.09 -7.33 17.98
C LYS A 53 -0.60 -7.84 16.63
N ALA A 54 -1.84 -8.30 16.58
CA ALA A 54 -2.46 -8.80 15.35
C ALA A 54 -2.56 -7.71 14.26
N GLU A 55 -2.77 -6.45 14.64
CA GLU A 55 -2.74 -5.31 13.71
C GLU A 55 -1.37 -5.18 13.04
N VAL A 56 -0.28 -5.19 13.83
CA VAL A 56 1.09 -5.07 13.33
C VAL A 56 1.47 -6.25 12.43
N GLU A 57 1.09 -7.47 12.81
CA GLU A 57 1.33 -8.68 12.01
C GLU A 57 0.66 -8.56 10.63
N LYS A 58 -0.63 -8.16 10.61
CA LYS A 58 -1.39 -8.00 9.36
C LYS A 58 -0.84 -6.88 8.49
N LEU A 59 -0.45 -5.75 9.08
CA LEU A 59 0.16 -4.65 8.34
C LEU A 59 1.48 -5.06 7.69
N THR A 60 2.28 -5.87 8.39
CA THR A 60 3.54 -6.41 7.87
C THR A 60 3.30 -7.36 6.70
N LEU A 61 2.34 -8.28 6.84
CA LEU A 61 1.95 -9.19 5.76
C LEU A 61 1.40 -8.44 4.54
N TYR A 62 0.56 -7.42 4.77
CA TYR A 62 0.03 -6.57 3.70
C TYR A 62 1.15 -5.86 2.93
N ARG A 63 2.12 -5.28 3.65
CA ARG A 63 3.29 -4.63 3.03
C ARG A 63 4.07 -5.60 2.17
N ALA A 64 4.39 -6.79 2.70
CA ALA A 64 5.10 -7.83 1.94
C ALA A 64 4.32 -8.25 0.68
N ALA A 65 3.01 -8.46 0.79
CA ALA A 65 2.17 -8.79 -0.36
C ALA A 65 2.11 -7.66 -1.40
N SER A 66 2.02 -6.40 -0.96
CA SER A 66 2.01 -5.25 -1.85
C SER A 66 3.34 -5.09 -2.60
N ASP A 67 4.45 -5.34 -1.91
CA ASP A 67 5.78 -5.27 -2.52
C ASP A 67 5.98 -6.38 -3.56
N ALA A 68 5.54 -7.60 -3.26
CA ALA A 68 5.55 -8.71 -4.21
C ALA A 68 4.68 -8.42 -5.45
N ALA A 69 3.48 -7.87 -5.27
CA ALA A 69 2.60 -7.48 -6.38
C ALA A 69 3.26 -6.44 -7.28
N ARG A 70 3.87 -5.39 -6.68
CA ARG A 70 4.56 -4.34 -7.44
C ARG A 70 5.73 -4.89 -8.25
N LEU A 71 6.50 -5.82 -7.68
CA LEU A 71 7.61 -6.44 -8.40
C LEU A 71 7.09 -7.27 -9.59
N ALA A 72 6.05 -8.07 -9.39
CA ALA A 72 5.41 -8.84 -10.46
C ALA A 72 4.83 -7.94 -11.58
N GLU A 73 4.25 -6.80 -11.22
CA GLU A 73 3.76 -5.80 -12.19
C GLU A 73 4.89 -5.27 -13.08
N TRP A 74 6.04 -4.95 -12.49
CA TRP A 74 7.22 -4.49 -13.24
C TRP A 74 7.79 -5.57 -14.15
N GLU A 75 7.89 -6.81 -13.67
CA GLU A 75 8.34 -7.93 -14.48
C GLU A 75 7.41 -8.16 -15.68
N PHE A 76 6.09 -8.15 -15.44
CA PHE A 76 5.11 -8.26 -16.52
C PHE A 76 5.21 -7.10 -17.51
N HIS A 77 5.33 -5.86 -17.03
CA HIS A 77 5.50 -4.69 -17.89
C HIS A 77 6.72 -4.82 -18.79
N ASN A 78 7.87 -5.21 -18.23
CA ASN A 78 9.11 -5.40 -18.97
C ASN A 78 8.99 -6.52 -20.00
N ALA A 79 8.36 -7.64 -19.64
CA ALA A 79 8.09 -8.74 -20.57
C ALA A 79 7.20 -8.29 -21.75
N VAL A 80 6.17 -7.48 -21.47
CA VAL A 80 5.29 -6.92 -22.51
C VAL A 80 6.05 -5.94 -23.41
N LEU A 81 6.95 -5.12 -22.87
CA LEU A 81 7.81 -4.25 -23.69
C LEU A 81 8.70 -5.07 -24.61
N ALA A 82 9.40 -6.08 -24.08
CA ALA A 82 10.25 -6.98 -24.86
C ALA A 82 9.45 -7.70 -25.97
N MET A 83 8.25 -8.20 -25.64
CA MET A 83 7.34 -8.80 -26.63
C MET A 83 7.01 -7.83 -27.76
N LYS A 84 6.66 -6.57 -27.45
CA LYS A 84 6.36 -5.55 -28.48
C LYS A 84 7.57 -5.28 -29.37
N GLU A 85 8.78 -5.28 -28.81
CA GLU A 85 10.00 -5.11 -29.58
C GLU A 85 10.27 -6.28 -30.53
N VAL A 86 10.10 -7.52 -30.05
CA VAL A 86 10.21 -8.72 -30.88
C VAL A 86 9.18 -8.72 -32.01
N VAL A 87 7.91 -8.41 -31.72
CA VAL A 87 6.87 -8.31 -32.76
C VAL A 87 7.22 -7.26 -33.81
N ARG A 88 7.73 -6.09 -33.38
CA ARG A 88 8.19 -5.05 -34.31
C ARG A 88 9.38 -5.51 -35.15
N GLY A 89 10.32 -6.25 -34.57
CA GLY A 89 11.50 -6.77 -35.27
C GLY A 89 11.14 -7.86 -36.28
N GLN A 90 10.28 -8.80 -35.89
CA GLN A 90 9.90 -9.97 -36.71
C GLN A 90 9.01 -9.61 -37.91
N TYR A 91 7.98 -8.77 -37.68
CA TYR A 91 6.99 -8.45 -38.71
C TYR A 91 7.26 -7.12 -39.40
N GLY A 92 8.14 -6.29 -38.85
CA GLY A 92 8.46 -4.97 -39.35
C GLY A 92 7.51 -3.87 -38.85
N SER A 93 8.02 -2.64 -38.87
CA SER A 93 7.37 -1.46 -38.26
C SER A 93 6.09 -0.94 -38.95
N ASP A 94 5.73 -1.47 -40.12
CA ASP A 94 4.55 -1.08 -40.89
C ASP A 94 3.48 -2.18 -40.97
N SER A 95 3.68 -3.27 -40.23
CA SER A 95 2.82 -4.46 -40.26
C SER A 95 1.54 -4.31 -39.43
N ASN A 96 0.51 -5.08 -39.80
CA ASN A 96 -0.73 -5.19 -39.02
C ASN A 96 -0.49 -5.83 -37.65
N GLN A 97 0.49 -6.73 -37.55
CA GLN A 97 0.89 -7.42 -36.33
C GLN A 97 1.49 -6.46 -35.30
N ALA A 98 2.38 -5.56 -35.73
CA ALA A 98 2.89 -4.49 -34.87
C ALA A 98 1.75 -3.56 -34.41
N GLN A 99 0.78 -3.29 -35.27
CA GLN A 99 -0.41 -2.50 -34.91
C GLN A 99 -1.29 -3.20 -33.87
N ALA A 100 -1.47 -4.51 -33.98
CA ALA A 100 -2.28 -5.30 -33.04
C ALA A 100 -1.73 -5.26 -31.60
N VAL A 101 -0.41 -5.15 -31.42
CA VAL A 101 0.21 -5.01 -30.09
C VAL A 101 0.30 -3.54 -29.60
N GLY A 102 -0.44 -2.63 -30.25
CA GLY A 102 -0.56 -1.24 -29.86
C GLY A 102 0.53 -0.31 -30.39
N LEU A 103 1.36 -0.75 -31.35
CA LEU A 103 2.34 0.13 -32.00
C LEU A 103 1.74 0.82 -33.22
N LYS A 104 1.93 2.13 -33.35
CA LYS A 104 1.48 2.83 -34.55
C LYS A 104 2.33 2.47 -35.78
N LYS A 105 1.69 2.11 -36.90
CA LYS A 105 2.35 1.82 -38.19
C LYS A 105 3.21 2.98 -38.66
N LYS A 106 4.31 2.68 -39.37
CA LYS A 106 5.22 3.70 -39.90
C LYS A 106 4.53 4.60 -40.93
N SER A 107 3.70 4.03 -41.80
CA SER A 107 2.92 4.75 -42.82
C SER A 107 1.94 5.76 -42.22
N GLU A 108 1.35 5.44 -41.07
CA GLU A 108 0.39 6.30 -40.36
C GLU A 108 1.06 7.42 -39.53
N ARG A 109 2.39 7.41 -39.39
CA ARG A 109 3.13 8.45 -38.66
C ARG A 109 3.30 9.69 -39.54
N LYS A 110 2.96 10.86 -39.01
CA LYS A 110 3.22 12.15 -39.67
C LYS A 110 4.72 12.27 -39.94
N ARG A 111 5.11 12.42 -41.21
CA ARG A 111 6.50 12.64 -41.58
C ARG A 111 6.99 13.97 -40.97
N PRO A 112 8.20 14.01 -40.38
CA PRO A 112 8.80 15.28 -39.98
C PRO A 112 8.93 16.18 -41.21
N SER A 113 8.25 17.33 -41.23
CA SER A 113 8.46 18.34 -42.24
C SER A 113 9.79 19.03 -41.95
N ARG A 114 10.77 18.89 -42.84
CA ARG A 114 12.03 19.65 -42.76
C ARG A 114 11.65 21.12 -42.96
N LYS A 115 11.69 21.95 -41.91
CA LYS A 115 11.64 23.41 -42.09
C LYS A 115 12.85 23.74 -42.97
N LYS A 116 12.63 24.21 -44.20
CA LYS A 116 13.68 24.89 -44.95
C LYS A 116 14.07 26.10 -44.08
N LEU A 117 15.26 26.10 -43.52
CA LEU A 117 15.94 27.33 -43.18
C LEU A 117 16.14 28.03 -44.53
N VAL A 118 15.17 28.84 -44.92
CA VAL A 118 15.38 29.78 -46.01
C VAL A 118 16.38 30.78 -45.46
N GLU A 119 17.58 30.72 -46.04
CA GLU A 119 18.68 31.65 -45.89
C GLU A 119 18.20 33.08 -45.61
N ALA A 120 18.74 33.61 -44.51
CA ALA A 120 19.09 35.01 -44.46
C ALA A 120 20.08 35.29 -45.59
N MET A 121 19.62 35.91 -46.67
CA MET A 121 20.46 36.58 -47.65
C MET A 121 19.79 37.87 -48.08
N SER A 122 20.39 38.96 -47.58
CA SER A 122 20.61 40.29 -48.17
C SER A 122 19.44 41.05 -48.81
#